data_AF-A0A1I6XEW0-F1
#
_entry.id   AF-A0A1I6XEW0-F1
#
_cell.length_a   1.000
_cell.length_b   1.000
_cell.length_c   1.000
_cell.angle_alpha   90.00
_cell.angle_beta   90.00
_cell.angle_gamma   90.00
#
_symmetry.space_group_name_H-M   'P 1'
#
loop_
_entity.id
_entity.type
_entity.pdbx_description
1 polymer ?
#
loop_
_entity_poly.entity_id
_entity_poly.type
_entity_poly.pdbx_seq_one_letter_code
_entity_poly.pdbx_strand_id
1 'polypeptide(L)'
;MYSAYAQISETRFLEIYGLNFEEFAEDQVFHHRPGMTVSQQENAEEAFDTLNSAMLHYDEHYAAQTEFKKPLVVSTLTLQKIFGMSWKTFARKERITAFENISMTAPIFGGDTLYCTSQIIKTDNTSGKTGNVTVKASCTNQNGVEVANLTYTVSIFKKGQHPVWGNQPNTCSNPWFLAYHQREDGSLQEATGIFFEGFAKGQIFEHSPEITLHPSSMLRHAVQTMQWHPLYNDREFARDIYGRDRLPASELHVLSLVTAATTSTFGRVVANLGWTDTKLSRHFYAEDRFKVTSEVLATRESRSRPDQGILTVKTVAHDQTAQEALSYTRTLLVYREGKGPYAAAGY
;
A
#
# COMPACT_ATOMS: atom_id res chain seq x y z
N MET A 1 8.22 14.77 -14.99
CA MET A 1 8.58 14.37 -13.62
C MET A 1 7.29 14.04 -12.89
N TYR A 2 7.14 12.80 -12.43
CA TYR A 2 5.94 12.34 -11.74
C TYR A 2 6.13 12.50 -10.24
N SER A 3 5.16 13.12 -9.56
CA SER A 3 5.21 13.36 -8.12
C SER A 3 4.24 12.44 -7.39
N ALA A 4 4.65 11.90 -6.24
CA ALA A 4 3.79 11.20 -5.29
C ALA A 4 3.01 12.19 -4.38
N TYR A 5 3.29 13.49 -4.50
CA TYR A 5 2.68 14.53 -3.69
C TYR A 5 2.22 15.73 -4.53
N ALA A 6 1.04 16.24 -4.21
CA ALA A 6 0.56 17.54 -4.64
C ALA A 6 0.95 18.60 -3.62
N GLN A 7 1.54 19.72 -4.05
CA GLN A 7 1.81 20.84 -3.15
C GLN A 7 0.55 21.69 -2.96
N ILE A 8 0.04 21.75 -1.72
CA ILE A 8 -1.17 22.51 -1.34
C ILE A 8 -0.79 23.92 -0.84
N SER A 9 0.31 24.01 -0.09
CA SER A 9 0.94 25.28 0.30
C SER A 9 2.45 25.10 0.40
N GLU A 10 3.19 26.13 0.80
CA GLU A 10 4.65 26.06 0.98
C GLU A 10 5.08 24.87 1.85
N THR A 11 4.33 24.57 2.91
CA THR A 11 4.65 23.51 3.86
C THR A 11 3.65 22.36 3.88
N ARG A 12 2.58 22.39 3.08
CA ARG A 12 1.51 21.36 3.12
C ARG A 12 1.44 20.58 1.82
N PHE A 13 1.48 19.26 1.92
CA PHE A 13 1.53 18.34 0.79
C PHE A 13 0.45 17.27 0.93
N LEU A 14 -0.20 16.92 -0.18
CA LEU A 14 -1.20 15.86 -0.26
C LEU A 14 -0.61 14.66 -0.99
N GLU A 15 -0.65 13.48 -0.38
CA GLU A 15 -0.32 12.23 -1.08
C GLU A 15 -1.29 12.00 -2.24
N ILE A 16 -0.72 11.66 -3.40
CA ILE A 16 -1.44 11.36 -4.62
C ILE A 16 -0.87 10.09 -5.25
N TYR A 17 -1.75 9.30 -5.87
CA TYR A 17 -1.38 8.07 -6.54
C TYR A 17 -1.96 8.04 -7.95
N GLY A 18 -1.35 7.18 -8.77
CA GLY A 18 -1.77 6.89 -10.11
C GLY A 18 -1.42 8.00 -11.11
N LEU A 19 -1.14 7.55 -12.32
CA LEU A 19 -1.00 8.42 -13.49
C LEU A 19 -2.36 8.64 -14.15
N ASN A 20 -2.57 9.85 -14.68
CA ASN A 20 -3.70 10.14 -15.55
C ASN A 20 -3.52 9.41 -16.88
N PHE A 21 -4.61 9.22 -17.62
CA PHE A 21 -4.55 8.60 -18.94
C PHE A 21 -3.49 9.25 -19.86
N GLU A 22 -3.41 10.59 -19.87
CA GLU A 22 -2.50 11.35 -20.73
C GLU A 22 -1.01 11.22 -20.35
N GLU A 23 -0.70 10.61 -19.21
CA GLU A 23 0.66 10.41 -18.71
C GLU A 23 1.25 9.06 -19.12
N PHE A 24 0.43 8.18 -19.69
CA PHE A 24 0.84 6.92 -20.29
C PHE A 24 1.23 7.10 -21.76
N ALA A 25 2.30 6.45 -22.17
CA ALA A 25 2.76 6.39 -23.55
C ALA A 25 3.23 4.96 -23.89
N GLU A 26 3.12 4.58 -25.15
CA GLU A 26 3.63 3.30 -25.65
C GLU A 26 5.12 3.15 -25.32
N ASP A 27 5.54 1.91 -25.09
CA ASP A 27 6.89 1.49 -24.70
C ASP A 27 7.36 1.96 -23.31
N GLN A 28 6.55 2.70 -22.54
CA GLN A 28 6.86 2.96 -21.13
C GLN A 28 6.92 1.66 -20.34
N VAL A 29 7.96 1.50 -19.52
CA VAL A 29 8.14 0.36 -18.63
C VAL A 29 8.20 0.84 -17.19
N PHE A 30 7.36 0.26 -16.34
CA PHE A 30 7.31 0.51 -14.90
C PHE A 30 7.84 -0.70 -14.13
N HIS A 31 8.74 -0.48 -13.18
CA HIS A 31 9.17 -1.48 -12.20
C HIS A 31 8.49 -1.20 -10.86
N HIS A 32 7.60 -2.12 -10.46
CA HIS A 32 6.79 -1.95 -9.25
C HIS A 32 7.54 -2.42 -8.00
N ARG A 33 7.49 -1.63 -6.94
CA ARG A 33 8.26 -1.84 -5.71
C ARG A 33 7.44 -1.51 -4.46
N PRO A 34 7.72 -2.16 -3.31
CA PRO A 34 8.73 -3.22 -3.07
C PRO A 34 8.30 -4.59 -3.63
N GLY A 35 9.23 -5.55 -3.66
CA GLY A 35 8.91 -6.96 -3.90
C GLY A 35 8.05 -7.55 -2.76
N MET A 36 7.27 -8.59 -3.05
CA MET A 36 6.35 -9.22 -2.10
C MET A 36 6.60 -10.72 -1.99
N THR A 37 6.95 -11.19 -0.79
CA THR A 37 7.05 -12.63 -0.49
C THR A 37 5.67 -13.23 -0.31
N VAL A 38 5.42 -14.37 -0.96
CA VAL A 38 4.20 -15.16 -0.78
C VAL A 38 4.45 -16.21 0.30
N SER A 39 3.55 -16.33 1.27
CA SER A 39 3.64 -17.37 2.30
C SER A 39 2.73 -18.56 2.00
N GLN A 40 3.04 -19.73 2.57
CA GLN A 40 2.13 -20.88 2.44
C GLN A 40 0.81 -20.68 3.21
N GLN A 41 0.83 -19.90 4.29
CA GLN A 41 -0.40 -19.55 5.00
C GLN A 41 -1.33 -18.73 4.10
N GLU A 42 -0.80 -17.68 3.45
CA GLU A 42 -1.58 -16.86 2.51
C GLU A 42 -2.12 -17.69 1.34
N ASN A 43 -1.33 -18.64 0.83
CA ASN A 43 -1.76 -19.55 -0.22
C ASN A 43 -2.96 -20.42 0.20
N ALA A 44 -2.90 -20.97 1.42
CA ALA A 44 -4.00 -21.76 1.97
C ALA A 44 -5.24 -20.89 2.25
N GLU A 45 -5.06 -19.70 2.81
CA GLU A 45 -6.13 -18.73 3.06
C GLU A 45 -6.84 -18.35 1.75
N GLU A 46 -6.11 -18.03 0.68
CA GLU A 46 -6.71 -17.77 -0.64
C GLU A 46 -7.54 -18.97 -1.12
N ALA A 47 -7.00 -20.19 -1.00
CA ALA A 47 -7.73 -21.38 -1.43
C ALA A 47 -9.05 -21.55 -0.65
N PHE A 48 -9.04 -21.31 0.66
CA PHE A 48 -10.25 -21.41 1.49
C PHE A 48 -11.23 -20.26 1.25
N ASP A 49 -10.76 -19.03 1.15
CA ASP A 49 -11.58 -17.84 0.92
C ASP A 49 -12.26 -17.89 -0.46
N THR A 50 -11.65 -18.56 -1.44
CA THR A 50 -12.19 -18.75 -2.80
C THR A 50 -12.90 -20.08 -3.03
N LEU A 51 -13.02 -20.93 -1.99
CA LEU A 51 -13.60 -22.28 -2.07
C LEU A 51 -12.89 -23.18 -3.10
N ASN A 52 -11.60 -22.94 -3.35
CA ASN A 52 -10.78 -23.77 -4.20
C ASN A 52 -10.45 -25.09 -3.48
N SER A 53 -10.98 -26.20 -3.99
CA SER A 53 -10.84 -27.55 -3.42
C SER A 53 -9.61 -28.32 -3.91
N ALA A 54 -8.72 -27.68 -4.68
CA ALA A 54 -7.50 -28.32 -5.13
C ALA A 54 -6.49 -28.47 -3.97
N MET A 55 -6.41 -29.69 -3.45
CA MET A 55 -5.56 -30.09 -2.31
C MET A 55 -4.10 -29.67 -2.46
N LEU A 56 -3.60 -29.60 -3.70
CA LEU A 56 -2.21 -29.21 -4.00
C LEU A 56 -1.83 -27.82 -3.48
N HIS A 57 -2.78 -26.97 -3.10
CA HIS A 57 -2.52 -25.63 -2.55
C HIS A 57 -2.35 -25.61 -1.03
N TYR A 58 -2.88 -26.58 -0.28
CA TYR A 58 -2.95 -26.51 1.19
C TYR A 58 -2.67 -27.83 1.91
N ASP A 59 -2.76 -28.98 1.25
CA ASP A 59 -2.39 -30.28 1.80
C ASP A 59 -0.93 -30.59 1.47
N GLU A 60 -0.05 -30.38 2.46
CA GLU A 60 1.38 -30.63 2.32
C GLU A 60 1.71 -32.12 2.08
N HIS A 61 0.93 -33.04 2.67
CA HIS A 61 1.14 -34.47 2.48
C HIS A 61 0.81 -34.89 1.04
N TYR A 62 -0.33 -34.42 0.52
CA TYR A 62 -0.71 -34.62 -0.88
C TYR A 62 0.31 -33.98 -1.83
N ALA A 63 0.68 -32.72 -1.59
CA ALA A 63 1.61 -31.98 -2.44
C ALA A 63 3.00 -32.64 -2.52
N ALA A 64 3.47 -33.27 -1.43
CA ALA A 64 4.72 -34.05 -1.42
C ALA A 64 4.71 -35.25 -2.39
N GLN A 65 3.54 -35.78 -2.74
CA GLN A 65 3.39 -36.88 -3.71
C GLN A 65 3.35 -36.38 -5.16
N THR A 66 3.02 -35.11 -5.39
CA THR A 66 3.03 -34.50 -6.73
C THR A 66 4.46 -34.32 -7.25
N GLU A 67 4.62 -33.92 -8.51
CA GLU A 67 5.94 -33.56 -9.07
C GLU A 67 6.56 -32.32 -8.40
N PHE A 68 5.73 -31.42 -7.87
CA PHE A 68 6.16 -30.16 -7.28
C PHE A 68 6.75 -30.30 -5.87
N LYS A 69 6.44 -31.39 -5.16
CA LYS A 69 6.92 -31.73 -3.80
C LYS A 69 6.60 -30.72 -2.69
N LYS A 70 5.89 -29.63 -3.00
CA LYS A 70 5.47 -28.58 -2.10
C LYS A 70 4.11 -28.05 -2.53
N PRO A 71 3.32 -27.46 -1.61
CA PRO A 71 2.07 -26.84 -2.00
C PRO A 71 2.31 -25.74 -3.02
N LEU A 72 1.72 -25.89 -4.20
CA LEU A 72 1.86 -24.93 -5.29
C LEU A 72 0.98 -23.71 -4.99
N VAL A 73 1.48 -22.51 -5.29
CA VAL A 73 0.69 -21.29 -5.08
C VAL A 73 -0.50 -21.22 -6.05
N VAL A 74 -1.66 -20.81 -5.53
CA VAL A 74 -2.86 -20.54 -6.33
C VAL A 74 -2.51 -19.53 -7.42
N SER A 75 -2.79 -19.87 -8.69
CA SER A 75 -2.42 -19.02 -9.83
C SER A 75 -3.09 -17.65 -9.78
N THR A 76 -4.35 -17.57 -9.35
CA THR A 76 -5.06 -16.29 -9.19
C THR A 76 -4.45 -15.41 -8.10
N LEU A 77 -3.87 -15.97 -7.04
CA LEU A 77 -3.12 -15.19 -6.04
C LEU A 77 -1.93 -14.48 -6.68
N THR A 78 -1.25 -15.15 -7.62
CA THR A 78 -0.14 -14.53 -8.36
C THR A 78 -0.61 -13.32 -9.17
N LEU A 79 -1.76 -13.44 -9.85
CA LEU A 79 -2.36 -12.31 -10.58
C LEU A 79 -2.74 -11.17 -9.62
N GLN A 80 -3.36 -11.50 -8.49
CA GLN A 80 -3.70 -10.52 -7.46
C GLN A 80 -2.46 -9.79 -6.93
N LYS A 81 -1.32 -10.49 -6.76
CA LYS A 81 -0.04 -9.86 -6.39
C LYS A 81 0.46 -8.91 -7.47
N ILE A 82 0.37 -9.27 -8.76
CA ILE A 82 0.75 -8.38 -9.86
C ILE A 82 -0.03 -7.06 -9.81
N PHE A 83 -1.36 -7.14 -9.69
CA PHE A 83 -2.22 -5.95 -9.59
C PHE A 83 -2.03 -5.19 -8.27
N GLY A 84 -1.83 -5.92 -7.18
CA GLY A 84 -1.56 -5.36 -5.85
C GLY A 84 -0.23 -4.63 -5.79
N MET A 85 0.78 -5.06 -6.55
CA MET A 85 2.08 -4.39 -6.63
C MET A 85 2.05 -3.17 -7.56
N SER A 86 1.31 -3.23 -8.67
CA SER A 86 1.22 -2.14 -9.65
C SER A 86 0.20 -1.05 -9.30
N TRP A 87 -0.49 -1.19 -8.15
CA TRP A 87 -1.61 -0.32 -7.77
C TRP A 87 -1.26 1.17 -7.75
N LYS A 88 -0.04 1.54 -7.32
CA LYS A 88 0.39 2.96 -7.26
C LYS A 88 0.43 3.59 -8.63
N THR A 89 0.91 2.87 -9.65
CA THR A 89 0.95 3.34 -11.03
C THR A 89 -0.46 3.49 -11.62
N PHE A 90 -1.33 2.51 -11.35
CA PHE A 90 -2.68 2.44 -11.94
C PHE A 90 -3.79 2.86 -10.96
N ALA A 91 -3.50 3.66 -9.92
CA ALA A 91 -4.47 3.99 -8.88
C ALA A 91 -5.66 4.81 -9.40
N ARG A 92 -5.50 5.46 -10.57
CA ARG A 92 -6.55 6.19 -11.28
C ARG A 92 -7.36 5.31 -12.23
N LYS A 93 -7.36 4.00 -12.02
CA LYS A 93 -8.20 3.07 -12.79
C LYS A 93 -9.66 3.18 -12.40
N GLU A 94 -10.53 3.10 -13.40
CA GLU A 94 -11.96 2.84 -13.22
C GLU A 94 -12.18 1.33 -13.10
N ARG A 95 -11.68 0.56 -14.08
CA ARG A 95 -11.82 -0.90 -14.13
C ARG A 95 -10.81 -1.54 -15.09
N ILE A 96 -10.58 -2.84 -14.92
CA ILE A 96 -9.97 -3.67 -15.96
C ILE A 96 -11.09 -4.08 -16.91
N THR A 97 -10.90 -3.90 -18.22
CA THR A 97 -11.94 -4.14 -19.24
C THR A 97 -11.76 -5.45 -19.98
N ALA A 98 -10.53 -5.95 -20.08
CA ALA A 98 -10.22 -7.18 -20.80
C ALA A 98 -8.90 -7.79 -20.31
N PHE A 99 -8.80 -9.11 -20.44
CA PHE A 99 -7.55 -9.87 -20.44
C PHE A 99 -7.41 -10.51 -21.82
N GLU A 100 -6.30 -10.26 -22.50
CA GLU A 100 -6.02 -10.86 -23.81
C GLU A 100 -5.34 -12.22 -23.66
N ASN A 101 -4.38 -12.31 -22.74
CA ASN A 101 -3.70 -13.55 -22.40
C ASN A 101 -3.24 -13.51 -20.94
N ILE A 102 -3.14 -14.70 -20.34
CA ILE A 102 -2.54 -14.94 -19.04
C ILE A 102 -1.72 -16.23 -19.15
N SER A 103 -0.45 -16.18 -18.80
CA SER A 103 0.47 -17.32 -18.80
C SER A 103 1.06 -17.49 -17.41
N MET A 104 0.98 -18.71 -16.87
CA MET A 104 1.68 -19.13 -15.65
C MET A 104 2.92 -19.93 -16.08
N THR A 105 4.07 -19.28 -16.13
CA THR A 105 5.28 -19.79 -16.81
C THR A 105 6.18 -20.63 -15.93
N ALA A 106 6.09 -20.47 -14.59
CA ALA A 106 6.83 -21.28 -13.64
C ALA A 106 6.06 -21.44 -12.32
N PRO A 107 6.26 -22.54 -11.57
CA PRO A 107 5.62 -22.73 -10.27
C PRO A 107 6.16 -21.73 -9.24
N ILE A 108 5.28 -21.35 -8.31
CA ILE A 108 5.61 -20.51 -7.15
C ILE A 108 5.29 -21.30 -5.89
N PHE A 109 6.13 -21.15 -4.87
CA PHE A 109 5.97 -21.81 -3.58
C PHE A 109 6.00 -20.80 -2.43
N GLY A 110 5.49 -21.19 -1.27
CA GLY A 110 5.66 -20.41 -0.04
C GLY A 110 7.15 -20.10 0.23
N GLY A 111 7.46 -18.82 0.40
CA GLY A 111 8.81 -18.27 0.56
C GLY A 111 9.35 -17.57 -0.68
N ASP A 112 8.76 -17.76 -1.86
CA ASP A 112 9.18 -17.03 -3.06
C ASP A 112 8.81 -15.55 -2.98
N THR A 113 9.69 -14.69 -3.51
CA THR A 113 9.52 -13.23 -3.51
C THR A 113 9.32 -12.72 -4.92
N LEU A 114 8.19 -12.05 -5.14
CA LEU A 114 7.75 -11.60 -6.45
C LEU A 114 8.18 -10.16 -6.74
N TYR A 115 8.55 -9.91 -8.00
CA TYR A 115 8.88 -8.60 -8.55
C TYR A 115 8.11 -8.42 -9.86
N CYS A 116 7.35 -7.34 -9.96
CA CYS A 116 6.46 -7.10 -11.10
C CYS A 116 6.91 -5.91 -11.95
N THR A 117 6.68 -6.01 -13.25
CA THR A 117 6.83 -4.91 -14.22
C THR A 117 5.58 -4.76 -15.07
N SER A 118 5.37 -3.57 -15.61
CA SER A 118 4.30 -3.26 -16.55
C SER A 118 4.87 -2.49 -17.75
N GLN A 119 4.73 -3.04 -18.94
CA GLN A 119 5.02 -2.36 -20.20
C GLN A 119 3.72 -1.86 -20.82
N ILE A 120 3.67 -0.59 -21.20
CA ILE A 120 2.54 -0.01 -21.93
C ILE A 120 2.65 -0.39 -23.40
N ILE A 121 1.68 -1.14 -23.88
CA ILE A 121 1.64 -1.61 -25.27
C ILE A 121 0.88 -0.64 -26.15
N LYS A 122 -0.20 -0.06 -25.64
CA LYS A 122 -1.10 0.79 -26.42
C LYS A 122 -1.89 1.74 -25.53
N THR A 123 -2.16 2.94 -26.04
CA THR A 123 -3.08 3.90 -25.42
C THR A 123 -4.20 4.28 -26.38
N ASP A 124 -5.46 4.04 -25.99
CA ASP A 124 -6.66 4.33 -26.77
C ASP A 124 -7.51 5.40 -26.08
N ASN A 125 -7.47 6.63 -26.61
CA ASN A 125 -8.25 7.74 -26.08
C ASN A 125 -9.75 7.58 -26.43
N THR A 126 -10.60 7.35 -25.42
CA THR A 126 -12.05 7.24 -25.64
C THR A 126 -12.73 8.61 -25.64
N SER A 127 -13.99 8.71 -26.07
CA SER A 127 -14.76 9.96 -25.98
C SER A 127 -15.19 10.33 -24.54
N GLY A 128 -15.09 9.40 -23.60
CA GLY A 128 -15.57 9.57 -22.23
C GLY A 128 -14.57 10.20 -21.27
N LYS A 129 -14.84 10.03 -19.97
CA LYS A 129 -14.01 10.48 -18.84
C LYS A 129 -12.70 9.69 -18.68
N THR A 130 -12.56 8.59 -19.41
CA THR A 130 -11.43 7.66 -19.31
C THR A 130 -10.78 7.42 -20.67
N GLY A 131 -9.56 6.90 -20.67
CA GLY A 131 -8.94 6.28 -21.83
C GLY A 131 -8.50 4.86 -21.48
N ASN A 132 -8.32 4.01 -22.48
CA ASN A 132 -7.91 2.63 -22.28
C ASN A 132 -6.40 2.50 -22.46
N VAL A 133 -5.76 1.75 -21.57
CA VAL A 133 -4.32 1.46 -21.64
C VAL A 133 -4.17 -0.06 -21.67
N THR A 134 -3.55 -0.58 -22.73
CA THR A 134 -3.18 -2.00 -22.82
C THR A 134 -1.80 -2.17 -22.23
N VAL A 135 -1.68 -3.09 -21.28
CA VAL A 135 -0.50 -3.31 -20.45
C VAL A 135 -0.08 -4.76 -20.57
N LYS A 136 1.20 -4.99 -20.87
CA LYS A 136 1.85 -6.29 -20.68
C LYS A 136 2.54 -6.29 -19.33
N ALA A 137 1.99 -7.03 -18.38
CA ALA A 137 2.60 -7.23 -17.08
C ALA A 137 3.42 -8.52 -17.04
N SER A 138 4.56 -8.48 -16.34
CA SER A 138 5.43 -9.63 -16.09
C SER A 138 5.75 -9.70 -14.60
N CYS A 139 5.88 -10.93 -14.09
CA CYS A 139 6.21 -11.24 -12.71
C CYS A 139 7.37 -12.22 -12.68
N THR A 140 8.40 -11.89 -11.90
CA THR A 140 9.58 -12.71 -11.68
C THR A 140 9.74 -13.04 -10.21
N ASN A 141 10.38 -14.18 -9.89
CA ASN A 141 10.77 -14.50 -8.51
C ASN A 141 12.16 -13.90 -8.16
N GLN A 142 12.64 -14.16 -6.94
CA GLN A 142 13.93 -13.69 -6.42
C GLN A 142 15.15 -14.15 -7.24
N ASN A 143 15.01 -15.18 -8.08
CA ASN A 143 16.07 -15.69 -8.95
C ASN A 143 15.96 -15.17 -10.39
N GLY A 144 15.02 -14.24 -10.66
CA GLY A 144 14.79 -13.69 -11.99
C GLY A 144 14.04 -14.62 -12.94
N VAL A 145 13.48 -15.73 -12.44
CA VAL A 145 12.64 -16.63 -13.26
C VAL A 145 11.27 -15.98 -13.44
N GLU A 146 10.82 -15.83 -14.69
CA GLU A 146 9.45 -15.36 -14.98
C GLU A 146 8.45 -16.44 -14.54
N VAL A 147 7.55 -16.09 -13.63
CA VAL A 147 6.54 -16.98 -13.05
C VAL A 147 5.15 -16.74 -13.64
N ALA A 148 4.88 -15.53 -14.11
CA ALA A 148 3.65 -15.21 -14.82
C ALA A 148 3.83 -14.00 -15.74
N ASN A 149 3.09 -13.98 -16.84
CA ASN A 149 2.90 -12.79 -17.67
C ASN A 149 1.44 -12.70 -18.13
N LEU A 150 0.98 -11.48 -18.39
CA LEU A 150 -0.37 -11.25 -18.90
C LEU A 150 -0.45 -9.96 -19.70
N THR A 151 -1.35 -9.93 -20.69
CA THR A 151 -1.75 -8.69 -21.35
C THR A 151 -3.19 -8.38 -20.97
N TYR A 152 -3.43 -7.17 -20.44
CA TYR A 152 -4.76 -6.72 -20.05
C TYR A 152 -4.99 -5.26 -20.46
N THR A 153 -6.25 -4.87 -20.58
CA THR A 153 -6.65 -3.48 -20.82
C THR A 153 -7.29 -2.90 -19.57
N VAL A 154 -6.84 -1.71 -19.18
CA VAL A 154 -7.38 -0.96 -18.03
C VAL A 154 -7.91 0.39 -18.49
N SER A 155 -9.13 0.72 -18.02
CA SER A 155 -9.75 2.05 -18.18
C SER A 155 -9.18 2.97 -17.11
N ILE A 156 -8.52 4.05 -17.51
CA ILE A 156 -7.87 5.05 -16.64
C ILE A 156 -8.58 6.40 -16.77
N PHE A 157 -8.85 7.06 -15.65
CA PHE A 157 -9.40 8.41 -15.66
C PHE A 157 -8.44 9.42 -16.32
N LYS A 158 -9.01 10.25 -17.19
CA LYS A 158 -8.34 11.41 -17.76
C LYS A 158 -8.06 12.47 -16.70
N LYS A 159 -7.09 13.33 -16.98
CA LYS A 159 -6.76 14.46 -16.12
C LYS A 159 -8.03 15.28 -15.81
N GLY A 160 -8.24 15.56 -14.52
CA GLY A 160 -9.41 16.31 -14.04
C GLY A 160 -10.67 15.48 -13.83
N GLN A 161 -10.72 14.23 -14.29
CA GLN A 161 -11.95 13.42 -14.29
C GLN A 161 -12.05 12.42 -13.13
N HIS A 162 -10.95 12.19 -12.39
CA HIS A 162 -10.94 11.24 -11.28
C HIS A 162 -11.86 11.71 -10.14
N PRO A 163 -12.73 10.85 -9.55
CA PRO A 163 -13.73 11.29 -8.57
C PRO A 163 -13.14 11.82 -7.26
N VAL A 164 -11.99 11.29 -6.83
CA VAL A 164 -11.29 11.73 -5.60
C VAL A 164 -10.29 12.85 -5.87
N TRP A 165 -9.29 12.58 -6.72
CA TRP A 165 -8.22 13.53 -6.99
C TRP A 165 -8.51 14.55 -8.11
N GLY A 166 -9.60 14.44 -8.86
CA GLY A 166 -10.09 15.41 -9.85
C GLY A 166 -9.02 16.30 -10.49
N ASN A 167 -9.13 17.60 -10.19
CA ASN A 167 -8.22 18.67 -10.63
C ASN A 167 -7.06 18.95 -9.65
N GLN A 168 -6.83 18.11 -8.65
CA GLN A 168 -5.71 18.30 -7.73
C GLN A 168 -4.42 18.37 -8.55
N PRO A 169 -3.56 19.38 -8.31
CA PRO A 169 -2.33 19.51 -9.08
C PRO A 169 -1.41 18.33 -8.76
N ASN A 170 -1.19 17.45 -9.74
CA ASN A 170 -0.26 16.31 -9.64
C ASN A 170 1.22 16.74 -9.67
N THR A 171 1.54 17.89 -9.10
CA THR A 171 2.83 18.54 -9.31
C THR A 171 3.38 19.00 -7.98
N CYS A 172 4.50 18.40 -7.61
CA CYS A 172 5.48 18.99 -6.73
C CYS A 172 6.83 18.87 -7.45
N SER A 173 7.57 19.96 -7.54
CA SER A 173 8.92 19.99 -8.13
C SER A 173 9.99 19.53 -7.14
N ASN A 174 9.62 19.20 -5.90
CA ASN A 174 10.55 18.75 -4.89
C ASN A 174 11.12 17.37 -5.28
N PRO A 175 12.45 17.25 -5.47
CA PRO A 175 13.08 15.99 -5.89
C PRO A 175 12.93 14.87 -4.86
N TRP A 176 12.61 15.18 -3.61
CA TRP A 176 12.34 14.18 -2.57
C TRP A 176 10.99 13.48 -2.71
N PHE A 177 10.09 14.03 -3.53
CA PHE A 177 8.67 13.65 -3.61
C PHE A 177 8.33 12.90 -4.90
N LEU A 178 9.35 12.40 -5.61
CA LEU A 178 9.20 11.65 -6.84
C LEU A 178 8.38 10.37 -6.62
N ALA A 179 7.46 10.09 -7.53
CA ALA A 179 6.78 8.80 -7.59
C ALA A 179 7.66 7.72 -8.25
N TYR A 180 8.58 8.12 -9.13
CA TYR A 180 9.48 7.20 -9.84
C TYR A 180 10.88 7.79 -9.98
N HIS A 181 11.88 6.91 -9.94
CA HIS A 181 13.24 7.18 -10.39
C HIS A 181 13.40 6.66 -11.83
N GLN A 182 13.98 7.47 -12.71
CA GLN A 182 14.29 7.04 -14.07
C GLN A 182 15.58 6.23 -14.06
N ARG A 183 15.56 5.05 -14.69
CA ARG A 183 16.71 4.16 -14.86
C ARG A 183 17.49 4.52 -16.12
N GLU A 184 18.70 3.99 -16.26
CA GLU A 184 19.60 4.25 -17.40
C GLU A 184 18.99 3.86 -18.75
N ASP A 185 18.17 2.81 -18.78
CA ASP A 185 17.45 2.33 -19.96
C ASP A 185 16.16 3.13 -20.27
N GLY A 186 15.89 4.19 -19.49
CA GLY A 186 14.72 5.04 -19.62
C GLY A 186 13.47 4.52 -18.89
N SER A 187 13.49 3.30 -18.36
CA SER A 187 12.37 2.75 -17.58
C SER A 187 12.20 3.46 -16.23
N LEU A 188 11.03 3.29 -15.62
CA LEU A 188 10.62 4.00 -14.41
C LEU A 188 10.52 3.02 -13.23
N GLN A 189 11.34 3.22 -12.20
CA GLN A 189 11.25 2.45 -10.96
C GLN A 189 10.42 3.20 -9.93
N GLU A 190 9.35 2.58 -9.43
CA GLU A 190 8.53 3.17 -8.37
C GLU A 190 9.35 3.45 -7.11
N ALA A 191 9.22 4.67 -6.58
CA ALA A 191 9.77 5.09 -5.30
C ALA A 191 8.74 4.90 -4.18
N THR A 192 9.19 4.80 -2.94
CA THR A 192 8.32 4.77 -1.75
C THR A 192 9.03 5.41 -0.58
N GLY A 193 8.30 6.21 0.21
CA GLY A 193 8.85 6.93 1.36
C GLY A 193 9.79 8.07 0.99
N ILE A 194 9.91 9.03 1.90
CA ILE A 194 10.83 10.17 1.81
C ILE A 194 12.06 9.87 2.67
N PHE A 195 13.26 10.14 2.15
CA PHE A 195 14.50 10.04 2.91
C PHE A 195 14.61 11.14 3.96
N PHE A 196 15.49 10.95 4.96
CA PHE A 196 15.64 11.89 6.07
C PHE A 196 15.82 13.36 5.62
N GLU A 197 16.63 13.60 4.59
CA GLU A 197 16.93 14.93 4.03
C GLU A 197 15.71 15.62 3.41
N GLY A 198 14.67 14.88 3.02
CA GLY A 198 13.44 15.43 2.45
C GLY A 198 12.49 16.01 3.48
N PHE A 199 12.73 15.77 4.77
CA PHE A 199 11.91 16.27 5.86
C PHE A 199 12.43 17.60 6.43
N ALA A 200 11.50 18.52 6.69
CA ALA A 200 11.75 19.78 7.36
C ALA A 200 10.67 20.07 8.40
N LYS A 201 11.07 20.74 9.50
CA LYS A 201 10.13 21.17 10.55
C LYS A 201 9.02 22.04 9.95
N GLY A 202 7.78 21.79 10.37
CA GLY A 202 6.59 22.51 9.93
C GLY A 202 5.95 21.95 8.65
N GLN A 203 6.58 20.96 7.99
CA GLN A 203 5.93 20.25 6.89
C GLN A 203 4.72 19.46 7.39
N ILE A 204 3.63 19.51 6.62
CA ILE A 204 2.37 18.81 6.87
C ILE A 204 2.08 17.90 5.67
N PHE A 205 1.84 16.62 5.94
CA PHE A 205 1.45 15.64 4.96
C PHE A 205 0.00 15.22 5.19
N GLU A 206 -0.86 15.36 4.18
CA GLU A 206 -2.18 14.74 4.13
C GLU A 206 -2.05 13.35 3.51
N HIS A 207 -2.33 12.33 4.30
CA HIS A 207 -2.21 10.94 3.86
C HIS A 207 -3.44 10.54 3.05
N SER A 208 -3.22 9.78 2.00
CA SER A 208 -4.26 9.32 1.07
C SER A 208 -4.07 7.83 0.77
N PRO A 209 -5.13 7.06 0.49
CA PRO A 209 -6.54 7.42 0.64
C PRO A 209 -6.98 7.52 2.12
N GLU A 210 -8.21 8.00 2.33
CA GLU A 210 -8.86 7.85 3.63
C GLU A 210 -9.05 6.37 3.98
N ILE A 211 -9.00 6.05 5.27
CA ILE A 211 -9.15 4.68 5.76
C ILE A 211 -10.58 4.47 6.24
N THR A 212 -11.19 3.34 5.87
CA THR A 212 -12.46 2.88 6.45
C THR A 212 -12.22 1.67 7.35
N LEU A 213 -12.80 1.69 8.54
CA LEU A 213 -12.73 0.57 9.49
C LEU A 213 -13.73 -0.53 9.10
N HIS A 214 -13.25 -1.64 8.54
CA HIS A 214 -14.13 -2.72 8.09
C HIS A 214 -14.42 -3.76 9.19
N PRO A 215 -15.67 -4.25 9.36
CA PRO A 215 -16.03 -5.25 10.37
C PRO A 215 -15.15 -6.51 10.35
N SER A 216 -14.85 -7.04 9.17
CA SER A 216 -14.00 -8.25 9.06
C SER A 216 -12.58 -7.99 9.56
N SER A 217 -12.04 -6.78 9.38
CA SER A 217 -10.72 -6.41 9.90
C SER A 217 -10.71 -6.32 11.42
N MET A 218 -11.80 -5.84 12.02
CA MET A 218 -11.95 -5.75 13.48
C MET A 218 -11.94 -7.15 14.10
N LEU A 219 -12.76 -8.06 13.55
CA LEU A 219 -12.83 -9.44 14.03
C LEU A 219 -11.49 -10.16 13.84
N ARG A 220 -10.90 -10.06 12.64
CA ARG A 220 -9.60 -10.67 12.34
C ARG A 220 -8.52 -10.17 13.29
N HIS A 221 -8.46 -8.86 13.54
CA HIS A 221 -7.49 -8.29 14.47
C HIS A 221 -7.71 -8.79 15.90
N ALA A 222 -8.96 -8.78 16.39
CA ALA A 222 -9.26 -9.24 17.74
C ALA A 222 -8.84 -10.71 17.94
N VAL A 223 -9.12 -11.58 16.97
CA VAL A 223 -8.72 -13.00 17.00
C VAL A 223 -7.20 -13.15 16.95
N GLN A 224 -6.53 -12.51 15.99
CA GLN A 224 -5.09 -12.66 15.79
C GLN A 224 -4.25 -12.09 16.96
N THR A 225 -4.79 -11.10 17.67
CA THR A 225 -4.12 -10.48 18.82
C THR A 225 -4.59 -11.02 20.17
N MET A 226 -5.41 -12.09 20.16
CA MET A 226 -5.96 -12.72 21.37
C MET A 226 -6.69 -11.73 22.30
N GLN A 227 -7.46 -10.80 21.72
CA GLN A 227 -8.27 -9.86 22.49
C GLN A 227 -9.57 -10.53 22.95
N TRP A 228 -9.46 -11.27 24.05
CA TRP A 228 -10.55 -12.02 24.68
C TRP A 228 -11.57 -11.17 25.45
N HIS A 229 -11.37 -9.85 25.52
CA HIS A 229 -12.30 -9.00 26.24
C HIS A 229 -13.71 -9.07 25.58
N PRO A 230 -14.80 -9.29 26.35
CA PRO A 230 -16.16 -9.47 25.80
C PRO A 230 -16.60 -8.33 24.89
N LEU A 231 -16.14 -7.11 25.17
CA LEU A 231 -16.33 -5.92 24.33
C LEU A 231 -16.16 -6.15 22.82
N TYR A 232 -15.22 -7.01 22.40
CA TYR A 232 -14.91 -7.19 20.98
C TYR A 232 -15.62 -8.37 20.31
N ASN A 233 -16.32 -9.22 21.07
CA ASN A 233 -16.90 -10.46 20.55
C ASN A 233 -18.34 -10.74 21.06
N ASP A 234 -18.82 -10.02 22.06
CA ASP A 234 -20.12 -10.20 22.70
C ASP A 234 -20.99 -8.94 22.56
N ARG A 235 -22.03 -9.05 21.72
CA ARG A 235 -22.97 -7.95 21.47
C ARG A 235 -23.89 -7.69 22.66
N GLU A 236 -24.20 -8.69 23.45
CA GLU A 236 -25.04 -8.54 24.65
C GLU A 236 -24.27 -7.76 25.71
N PHE A 237 -23.01 -8.10 25.95
CA PHE A 237 -22.13 -7.31 26.79
C PHE A 237 -22.03 -5.85 26.31
N ALA A 238 -21.84 -5.62 25.01
CA ALA A 238 -21.77 -4.26 24.45
C ALA A 238 -23.07 -3.47 24.65
N ARG A 239 -24.23 -4.14 24.51
CA ARG A 239 -25.55 -3.56 24.74
C ARG A 239 -25.75 -3.18 26.20
N ASP A 240 -25.41 -4.07 27.12
CA ASP A 240 -25.67 -3.88 28.55
C ASP A 240 -24.77 -2.82 29.18
N ILE A 241 -23.52 -2.71 28.73
CA ILE A 241 -22.55 -1.75 29.27
C ILE A 241 -22.61 -0.40 28.56
N TYR A 242 -22.73 -0.38 27.23
CA TYR A 242 -22.61 0.86 26.44
C TYR A 242 -23.95 1.33 25.83
N GLY A 243 -25.03 0.57 26.02
CA GLY A 243 -26.35 0.87 25.46
C GLY A 243 -26.40 0.76 23.93
N ARG A 244 -25.50 -0.02 23.32
CA ARG A 244 -25.38 -0.13 21.85
C ARG A 244 -25.30 -1.57 21.39
N ASP A 245 -26.12 -1.91 20.38
CA ASP A 245 -26.09 -3.23 19.74
C ASP A 245 -25.04 -3.31 18.61
N ARG A 246 -23.81 -2.87 18.89
CA ARG A 246 -22.68 -2.94 17.96
C ARG A 246 -21.36 -3.05 18.72
N LEU A 247 -20.46 -3.89 18.22
CA LEU A 247 -19.13 -4.09 18.79
C LEU A 247 -18.21 -2.91 18.41
N PRO A 248 -17.53 -2.26 19.35
CA PRO A 248 -16.49 -1.31 19.02
C PRO A 248 -15.24 -2.03 18.49
N ALA A 249 -14.43 -1.31 17.75
CA ALA A 249 -13.11 -1.78 17.35
C ALA A 249 -12.13 -1.64 18.50
N SER A 250 -11.13 -2.51 18.50
CA SER A 250 -9.95 -2.33 19.35
C SER A 250 -9.29 -0.97 19.08
N GLU A 251 -9.03 -0.24 20.14
CA GLU A 251 -8.25 1.00 20.14
C GLU A 251 -6.88 0.79 19.49
N LEU A 252 -6.26 -0.37 19.72
CA LEU A 252 -4.97 -0.73 19.14
C LEU A 252 -5.06 -1.05 17.65
N HIS A 253 -6.18 -1.60 17.18
CA HIS A 253 -6.43 -1.80 15.75
C HIS A 253 -6.55 -0.45 15.04
N VAL A 254 -7.31 0.48 15.61
CA VAL A 254 -7.49 1.83 15.05
C VAL A 254 -6.17 2.60 15.05
N LEU A 255 -5.40 2.53 16.14
CA LEU A 255 -4.05 3.08 16.20
C LEU A 255 -3.15 2.49 15.11
N SER A 256 -3.20 1.18 14.90
CA SER A 256 -2.41 0.48 13.89
C SER A 256 -2.79 0.91 12.46
N LEU A 257 -4.10 0.98 12.17
CA LEU A 257 -4.60 1.43 10.87
C LEU A 257 -4.17 2.87 10.56
N VAL A 258 -4.42 3.81 11.48
CA VAL A 258 -4.02 5.22 11.31
C VAL A 258 -2.51 5.33 11.14
N THR A 259 -1.72 4.55 11.89
CA THR A 259 -0.27 4.52 11.78
C THR A 259 0.19 3.97 10.42
N ALA A 260 -0.44 2.90 9.94
CA ALA A 260 -0.12 2.27 8.66
C ALA A 260 -0.37 3.21 7.46
N ALA A 261 -1.42 4.04 7.49
CA ALA A 261 -1.67 5.02 6.43
C ALA A 261 -0.55 6.06 6.25
N THR A 262 0.29 6.25 7.26
CA THR A 262 1.42 7.19 7.17
C THR A 262 2.66 6.58 6.50
N THR A 263 2.66 5.28 6.21
CA THR A 263 3.88 4.54 5.79
C THR A 263 4.30 4.81 4.35
N SER A 264 3.39 5.27 3.50
CA SER A 264 3.72 5.80 2.16
C SER A 264 4.68 6.98 2.23
N THR A 265 4.45 7.92 3.16
CA THR A 265 5.32 9.07 3.45
C THR A 265 6.57 8.65 4.23
N PHE A 266 6.38 7.93 5.34
CA PHE A 266 7.48 7.62 6.26
C PHE A 266 8.14 6.26 5.97
N GLY A 267 7.99 5.72 4.77
CA GLY A 267 8.41 4.36 4.40
C GLY A 267 9.92 4.12 4.36
N ARG A 268 10.74 5.18 4.46
CA ARG A 268 12.20 5.06 4.66
C ARG A 268 12.60 4.85 6.12
N VAL A 269 11.62 4.53 6.98
CA VAL A 269 11.81 4.24 8.40
C VAL A 269 12.66 2.99 8.61
N VAL A 270 13.62 3.09 9.53
CA VAL A 270 14.37 1.97 10.11
C VAL A 270 13.56 1.33 11.23
N ALA A 271 13.07 2.16 12.15
CA ALA A 271 12.33 1.74 13.31
C ALA A 271 11.46 2.88 13.87
N ASN A 272 10.38 2.49 14.53
CA ASN A 272 9.68 3.36 15.45
C ASN A 272 10.41 3.38 16.79
N LEU A 273 10.79 4.57 17.28
CA LEU A 273 11.52 4.71 18.54
C LEU A 273 10.60 4.94 19.74
N GLY A 274 9.36 5.36 19.50
CA GLY A 274 8.38 5.54 20.56
C GLY A 274 7.28 6.52 20.20
N TRP A 275 6.24 6.51 21.03
CA TRP A 275 5.07 7.37 20.94
C TRP A 275 4.86 8.09 22.27
N THR A 276 4.40 9.33 22.20
CA THR A 276 3.92 10.12 23.33
C THR A 276 2.59 10.77 22.97
N ASP A 277 1.87 11.25 23.99
CA ASP A 277 0.64 12.03 23.82
C ASP A 277 -0.44 11.35 22.97
N THR A 278 -0.49 10.01 23.00
CA THR A 278 -1.51 9.23 22.29
C THR A 278 -2.87 9.44 22.95
N LYS A 279 -3.83 9.95 22.18
CA LYS A 279 -5.21 10.20 22.60
C LYS A 279 -6.17 9.48 21.67
N LEU A 280 -7.19 8.85 22.25
CA LEU A 280 -8.33 8.28 21.55
C LEU A 280 -9.59 8.93 22.12
N SER A 281 -10.31 9.67 21.28
CA SER A 281 -11.35 10.60 21.75
C SER A 281 -12.70 9.92 22.03
N ARG A 282 -12.92 8.72 21.48
CA ARG A 282 -14.17 7.97 21.57
C ARG A 282 -13.96 6.48 21.24
N HIS A 283 -14.98 5.66 21.47
CA HIS A 283 -15.06 4.34 20.85
C HIS A 283 -15.22 4.46 19.33
N PHE A 284 -14.62 3.51 18.62
CA PHE A 284 -14.67 3.41 17.15
C PHE A 284 -15.52 2.23 16.74
N TYR A 285 -16.16 2.34 15.59
CA TYR A 285 -17.10 1.34 15.10
C TYR A 285 -16.86 1.07 13.62
N ALA A 286 -17.37 -0.06 13.14
CA ALA A 286 -17.40 -0.36 11.72
C ALA A 286 -17.94 0.83 10.92
N GLU A 287 -17.34 1.03 9.75
CA GLU A 287 -17.60 2.14 8.81
C GLU A 287 -17.16 3.53 9.28
N ASP A 288 -16.52 3.67 10.46
CA ASP A 288 -15.79 4.90 10.78
C ASP A 288 -14.70 5.14 9.72
N ARG A 289 -14.61 6.40 9.27
CA ARG A 289 -13.66 6.83 8.23
C ARG A 289 -12.67 7.81 8.82
N PHE A 290 -11.40 7.67 8.46
CA PHE A 290 -10.32 8.49 9.00
C PHE A 290 -9.59 9.24 7.88
N LYS A 291 -9.58 10.58 7.98
CA LYS A 291 -8.65 11.44 7.25
C LYS A 291 -7.45 11.72 8.14
N VAL A 292 -6.26 11.31 7.70
CA VAL A 292 -5.05 11.34 8.52
C VAL A 292 -4.09 12.43 8.02
N THR A 293 -3.56 13.22 8.94
CA THR A 293 -2.53 14.23 8.66
C THR A 293 -1.35 14.08 9.62
N SER A 294 -0.15 14.39 9.14
CA SER A 294 1.07 14.38 9.95
C SER A 294 1.86 15.67 9.80
N GLU A 295 2.26 16.26 10.92
CA GLU A 295 3.14 17.44 10.99
C GLU A 295 4.52 17.05 11.51
N VAL A 296 5.56 17.45 10.78
CA VAL A 296 6.96 17.28 11.22
C VAL A 296 7.28 18.34 12.28
N LEU A 297 7.40 17.91 13.54
CA LEU A 297 7.71 18.79 14.67
C LEU A 297 9.21 19.08 14.81
N ALA A 298 10.05 18.10 14.49
CA ALA A 298 11.50 18.22 14.57
C ALA A 298 12.23 17.20 13.69
N THR A 299 13.39 17.59 13.18
CA THR A 299 14.37 16.74 12.51
C THR A 299 15.72 16.91 13.20
N ARG A 300 16.46 15.82 13.41
CA ARG A 300 17.85 15.87 13.89
C ARG A 300 18.64 14.65 13.41
N GLU A 301 19.93 14.80 13.22
CA GLU A 301 20.79 13.67 12.89
C GLU A 301 20.95 12.72 14.10
N SER A 302 21.14 11.43 13.83
CA SER A 302 21.45 10.46 14.89
C SER A 302 22.93 10.54 15.27
N ARG A 303 23.21 10.70 16.57
CA ARG A 303 24.59 10.77 17.09
C ARG A 303 25.32 9.42 17.04
N SER A 304 24.59 8.31 17.12
CA SER A 304 25.16 6.96 17.18
C SER A 304 24.98 6.15 15.89
N ARG A 305 24.20 6.66 14.93
CA ARG A 305 23.90 5.97 13.67
C ARG A 305 24.04 6.94 12.50
N PRO A 306 25.25 7.12 11.94
CA PRO A 306 25.54 8.21 11.00
C PRO A 306 24.73 8.16 9.69
N ASP A 307 24.29 6.96 9.29
CA ASP A 307 23.47 6.74 8.09
C ASP A 307 21.97 7.03 8.30
N GLN A 308 21.59 7.56 9.47
CA GLN A 308 20.21 7.68 9.90
C GLN A 308 19.95 9.03 10.59
N GLY A 309 18.73 9.53 10.44
CA GLY A 309 18.24 10.69 11.17
C GLY A 309 17.02 10.35 12.02
N ILE A 310 16.65 11.26 12.91
CA ILE A 310 15.52 11.12 13.81
C ILE A 310 14.50 12.20 13.48
N LEU A 311 13.26 11.76 13.25
CA LEU A 311 12.11 12.58 12.92
C LEU A 311 11.09 12.50 14.05
N THR A 312 10.61 13.64 14.55
CA THR A 312 9.47 13.70 15.49
C THR A 312 8.26 14.24 14.73
N VAL A 313 7.17 13.47 14.72
CA VAL A 313 5.97 13.75 13.92
C VAL A 313 4.74 13.72 14.82
N LYS A 314 3.86 14.71 14.72
CA LYS A 314 2.51 14.64 15.28
C LYS A 314 1.55 14.17 14.21
N THR A 315 0.81 13.10 14.47
CA THR A 315 -0.22 12.58 13.56
C THR A 315 -1.60 12.75 14.19
N VAL A 316 -2.57 13.17 13.38
CA VAL A 316 -3.97 13.36 13.78
C VAL A 316 -4.88 12.70 12.76
N ALA A 317 -5.83 11.91 13.23
CA ALA A 317 -6.91 11.35 12.44
C ALA A 317 -8.22 12.08 12.79
N HIS A 318 -8.86 12.66 11.77
CA HIS A 318 -10.20 13.22 11.88
C HIS A 318 -11.22 12.22 11.33
N ASP A 319 -12.37 12.12 11.98
CA ASP A 319 -13.45 11.26 11.53
C ASP A 319 -14.32 11.90 10.43
N GLN A 320 -15.34 11.17 9.97
CA GLN A 320 -16.30 11.63 8.96
C GLN A 320 -17.07 12.93 9.33
N THR A 321 -17.04 13.35 10.60
CA THR A 321 -17.64 14.60 11.08
C THR A 321 -16.61 15.72 11.26
N ALA A 322 -15.38 15.49 10.80
CA ALA A 322 -14.22 16.36 10.97
C ALA A 322 -13.81 16.58 12.45
N GLN A 323 -14.21 15.70 13.36
CA GLN A 323 -13.76 15.73 14.76
C GLN A 323 -12.47 14.92 14.93
N GLU A 324 -11.58 15.36 15.82
CA GLU A 324 -10.37 14.60 16.16
C GLU A 324 -10.76 13.27 16.82
N ALA A 325 -10.49 12.17 16.14
CA ALA A 325 -10.80 10.82 16.60
C ALA A 325 -9.61 10.21 17.36
N LEU A 326 -8.39 10.44 16.85
CA LEU A 326 -7.15 9.90 17.39
C LEU A 326 -5.99 10.83 17.07
N SER A 327 -5.08 11.04 18.02
CA SER A 327 -3.81 11.73 17.78
C SER A 327 -2.66 11.09 18.56
N TYR A 328 -1.44 11.28 18.07
CA TYR A 328 -0.21 10.88 18.77
C TYR A 328 1.01 11.66 18.26
N THR A 329 2.07 11.73 19.07
CA THR A 329 3.40 12.15 18.63
C THR A 329 4.32 10.94 18.56
N ARG A 330 5.07 10.81 17.47
CA ARG A 330 5.89 9.63 17.16
C ARG A 330 7.31 10.03 16.84
N THR A 331 8.27 9.29 17.36
CA THR A 331 9.69 9.46 17.02
C THR A 331 10.13 8.32 16.11
N LEU A 332 10.58 8.66 14.91
CA LEU A 332 10.99 7.73 13.86
C LEU A 332 12.50 7.82 13.64
N LEU A 333 13.14 6.67 13.45
CA LEU A 333 14.49 6.57 12.92
C LEU A 333 14.38 6.35 11.41
N VAL A 334 14.99 7.20 10.59
CA VAL A 334 14.79 7.23 9.13
C VAL A 334 16.15 7.15 8.43
N TYR A 335 16.23 6.36 7.36
CA TYR A 335 17.45 6.29 6.54
C TYR A 335 17.71 7.61 5.81
N ARG A 336 18.98 7.96 5.71
CA ARG A 336 19.47 9.04 4.84
C ARG A 336 19.49 8.58 3.38
N GLU A 337 19.48 9.53 2.46
CA GLU A 337 19.62 9.24 1.03
C GLU A 337 20.89 8.42 0.73
N GLY A 338 20.77 7.44 -0.17
CA GLY A 338 21.87 6.55 -0.53
C GLY A 338 22.29 5.57 0.57
N LYS A 339 21.59 5.55 1.70
CA LYS A 339 21.84 4.64 2.83
C LYS A 339 20.72 3.60 2.98
N GLY A 340 20.97 2.62 3.85
CA GLY A 340 20.04 1.54 4.13
C GLY A 340 20.10 0.39 3.11
N PRO A 341 19.16 -0.58 3.19
CA PRO A 341 19.25 -1.82 2.42
C PRO A 341 18.72 -1.70 0.98
N TYR A 342 18.24 -0.53 0.54
CA TYR A 342 17.50 -0.37 -0.71
C TYR A 342 18.28 -0.80 -1.95
N ALA A 343 19.49 -0.26 -2.14
CA ALA A 343 20.32 -0.61 -3.30
C ALA A 343 20.68 -2.12 -3.31
N ALA A 344 21.02 -2.68 -2.14
CA ALA A 344 21.31 -4.10 -2.00
C ALA A 344 20.09 -5.00 -2.25
N ALA A 345 18.88 -4.47 -2.02
CA ALA A 345 17.60 -5.13 -2.31
C ALA A 345 17.12 -4.89 -3.76
N GLY A 346 17.87 -4.13 -4.57
CA GLY A 346 17.51 -3.82 -5.97
C GLY A 346 16.46 -2.71 -6.11
N TYR A 347 16.46 -1.72 -5.21
CA TYR A 347 15.52 -0.59 -5.15
C TYR A 347 16.18 0.78 -5.31
#